data_AF-A0A841HKV4-F1
#
_entry.id   AF-A0A841HKV4-F1
#
_cell.length_a   1.000
_cell.length_b   1.000
_cell.length_c   1.000
_cell.angle_alpha   90.00
_cell.angle_beta   90.00
_cell.angle_gamma   90.00
#
_symmetry.space_group_name_H-M   'P 1'
#
loop_
_entity.id
_entity.type
_entity.pdbx_description
1 polymer ?
#
loop_
_entity_poly.entity_id
_entity_poly.type
_entity_poly.pdbx_seq_one_letter_code
_entity_poly.pdbx_strand_id
1 'polypeptide(L)'
;MSRAVIRFQDADDGSGVWFCLEASGSKLSRLGCKPNDKAFLFDDAATIVGAGEALRDSLLVHQGISGRLSEWMKMQDKDFLSLQLQMESTVADQLPWEALVDHNKSFLALDLQSPVTRVLPADQQDRVQREFPFVPPLRLACVLGAWWENGGLEQQTQEWASIKAGLAAAAAQMPVVVAVFSCAAELEATVMADPPPGVTVQWHIIAGNAPALLSEIATFAPHILHLYAHGSSGDQQFLSVSTAADVVQSSAHGSVLLTAKDIRQIADRDQYIWAIALNCCDSAANTIDGRHFAWQLVKFGFPAVIAMREPVKTTETRIVSRYFYEAALRALHEIPIGGRKNVEWAGFLQRVRMELAGDSIKAAQNKRWLIPVLYARTDPFQIIRCKPDLDPAERIRLRALREELIKQRDATLQTVPADLKEQIEKVFELKLGEIDAQLI
;
A
#
# COMPACT_ATOMS: atom_id res chain seq x y z
N MET A 1 11.54 16.01 2.19
CA MET A 1 11.78 14.72 2.88
C MET A 1 12.95 14.06 2.20
N SER A 2 14.05 13.86 2.92
CA SER A 2 15.16 13.04 2.45
C SER A 2 14.71 11.57 2.47
N ARG A 3 15.15 10.78 1.48
CA ARG A 3 14.89 9.34 1.39
C ARG A 3 16.21 8.62 1.28
N ALA A 4 16.36 7.53 2.03
CA ALA A 4 17.46 6.60 1.84
C ALA A 4 16.90 5.32 1.22
N VAL A 5 17.31 5.04 -0.02
CA VAL A 5 16.89 3.82 -0.72
C VAL A 5 18.05 2.83 -0.68
N ILE A 6 17.82 1.67 -0.08
CA ILE A 6 18.74 0.54 -0.10
C ILE A 6 18.19 -0.47 -1.10
N ARG A 7 18.93 -0.74 -2.17
CA ARG A 7 18.54 -1.70 -3.20
C ARG A 7 19.13 -3.07 -2.88
N PHE A 8 18.29 -4.10 -2.90
CA PHE A 8 18.68 -5.50 -2.77
C PHE A 8 18.45 -6.21 -4.09
N GLN A 9 19.45 -6.93 -4.59
CA GLN A 9 19.40 -7.68 -5.84
C GLN A 9 20.06 -9.05 -5.66
N ASP A 10 19.50 -10.07 -6.31
CA ASP A 10 20.15 -11.39 -6.38
C ASP A 10 21.39 -11.30 -7.26
N ALA A 11 22.45 -12.03 -6.91
CA ALA A 11 23.65 -12.11 -7.73
C ALA A 11 23.36 -12.90 -9.01
N ASP A 12 23.88 -12.44 -10.15
CA ASP A 12 23.73 -13.14 -11.44
C ASP A 12 24.29 -14.57 -11.41
N ASP A 13 25.31 -14.82 -10.57
CA ASP A 13 25.95 -16.12 -10.37
C ASP A 13 25.29 -16.97 -9.28
N GLY A 14 24.20 -16.50 -8.68
CA GLY A 14 23.53 -17.16 -7.56
C GLY A 14 24.32 -17.18 -6.25
N SER A 15 25.44 -16.43 -6.16
CA SER A 15 26.31 -16.41 -4.96
C SER A 15 25.64 -15.81 -3.72
N GLY A 16 24.47 -15.20 -3.87
CA GLY A 16 23.62 -14.73 -2.78
C GLY A 16 22.96 -13.40 -3.11
N VAL A 17 22.67 -12.63 -2.07
CA VAL A 17 22.05 -11.31 -2.19
C VAL A 17 23.11 -10.23 -2.05
N TRP A 18 23.07 -9.25 -2.94
CA TRP A 18 23.89 -8.04 -2.86
C TRP A 18 23.00 -6.83 -2.61
N PHE A 19 23.56 -5.83 -1.94
CA PHE A 19 22.88 -4.58 -1.69
C PHE A 19 23.80 -3.38 -1.86
N CYS A 20 23.20 -2.24 -2.20
CA CYS A 20 23.87 -0.96 -2.24
C CYS A 20 22.90 0.17 -1.88
N LEU A 21 23.47 1.33 -1.56
CA LEU A 21 22.70 2.56 -1.48
C LEU A 21 22.42 3.09 -2.91
N GLU A 22 21.18 3.51 -3.18
CA GLU A 22 20.82 4.15 -4.46
C GLU A 22 21.50 5.53 -4.56
N ALA A 23 22.75 5.52 -5.01
CA ALA A 23 23.55 6.68 -5.36
C ALA A 23 24.51 6.27 -6.49
N SER A 24 24.84 7.21 -7.38
CA SER A 24 25.72 6.94 -8.52
C SER A 24 27.08 6.43 -8.03
N GLY A 25 27.47 5.21 -8.45
CA GLY A 25 28.77 4.62 -8.14
C GLY A 25 28.87 3.87 -6.81
N SER A 26 27.75 3.57 -6.14
CA SER A 26 27.77 2.80 -4.89
C SER A 26 28.33 1.39 -5.09
N LYS A 27 29.28 1.01 -4.21
CA LYS A 27 29.88 -0.33 -4.18
C LYS A 27 28.88 -1.35 -3.64
N LEU A 28 28.67 -2.45 -4.35
CA LEU A 28 27.85 -3.56 -3.84
C LEU A 28 28.49 -4.21 -2.61
N SER A 29 27.67 -4.56 -1.63
CA SER A 29 28.05 -5.37 -0.47
C SER A 29 27.17 -6.61 -0.40
N ARG A 30 27.73 -7.74 0.07
CA ARG A 30 26.98 -8.99 0.21
C ARG A 30 26.16 -8.97 1.49
N LEU A 31 24.90 -9.38 1.41
CA LEU A 31 24.05 -9.53 2.58
C LEU A 31 24.49 -10.76 3.38
N GLY A 32 24.78 -10.54 4.67
CA GLY A 32 25.29 -11.59 5.56
C GLY A 32 24.21 -12.51 6.10
N CYS A 33 22.97 -12.05 6.18
CA CYS A 33 21.84 -12.78 6.74
C CYS A 33 21.00 -13.51 5.69
N LYS A 34 20.37 -14.60 6.11
CA LYS A 34 19.48 -15.44 5.32
C LYS A 34 18.18 -15.73 6.10
N PRO A 35 17.04 -15.92 5.43
CA PRO A 35 15.75 -16.16 6.09
C PRO A 35 15.73 -17.36 7.04
N ASN A 36 16.57 -18.37 6.80
CA ASN A 36 16.68 -19.57 7.63
C ASN A 36 17.72 -19.47 8.75
N ASP A 37 18.37 -18.33 8.93
CA ASP A 37 19.26 -18.14 10.08
C ASP A 37 18.44 -18.18 11.38
N LYS A 38 19.02 -18.73 12.44
CA LYS A 38 18.37 -18.91 13.75
C LYS A 38 17.71 -17.63 14.29
N ALA A 39 18.27 -16.46 13.98
CA ALA A 39 17.74 -15.17 14.39
C ALA A 39 16.32 -14.90 13.85
N PHE A 40 15.93 -15.50 12.72
CA PHE A 40 14.65 -15.20 12.04
C PHE A 40 13.59 -16.31 12.19
N LEU A 41 13.89 -17.38 12.93
CA LEU A 41 12.92 -18.46 13.19
C LEU A 41 11.85 -18.06 14.21
N PHE A 42 12.16 -17.07 15.05
CA PHE A 42 11.27 -16.52 16.08
C PHE A 42 10.73 -17.54 17.09
N ASP A 43 11.56 -18.52 17.46
CA ASP A 43 11.19 -19.59 18.41
C ASP A 43 10.97 -19.09 19.85
N ASP A 44 11.48 -17.91 20.20
CA ASP A 44 11.29 -17.26 21.50
C ASP A 44 11.28 -15.73 21.41
N ALA A 45 10.94 -15.04 22.51
CA ALA A 45 10.90 -13.57 22.57
C ALA A 45 12.28 -12.88 22.43
N ALA A 46 13.38 -13.51 22.87
CA ALA A 46 14.70 -12.89 22.76
C ALA A 46 15.17 -12.76 21.30
N THR A 47 14.50 -13.47 20.38
CA THR A 47 14.85 -13.50 18.96
C THR A 47 14.46 -12.25 18.17
N ILE A 48 13.43 -11.47 18.52
CA ILE A 48 12.98 -10.36 17.65
C ILE A 48 13.98 -9.21 17.64
N VAL A 49 14.45 -8.80 18.81
CA VAL A 49 15.52 -7.80 18.91
C VAL A 49 16.80 -8.34 18.26
N GLY A 50 17.13 -9.61 18.49
CA GLY A 50 18.28 -10.26 17.86
C GLY A 50 18.19 -10.31 16.33
N ALA A 51 17.00 -10.53 15.76
CA ALA A 51 16.74 -10.43 14.32
C ALA A 51 17.00 -9.01 13.83
N GLY A 52 16.49 -8.01 14.55
CA GLY A 52 16.73 -6.60 14.26
C GLY A 52 18.21 -6.22 14.26
N GLU A 53 18.95 -6.69 15.26
CA GLU A 53 20.40 -6.49 15.36
C GLU A 53 21.13 -7.17 14.22
N ALA A 54 20.78 -8.42 13.87
CA ALA A 54 21.37 -9.14 12.75
C ALA A 54 21.15 -8.43 11.41
N LEU A 55 19.95 -7.87 11.17
CA LEU A 55 19.65 -7.08 9.98
C LEU A 55 20.48 -5.78 9.96
N ARG A 56 20.51 -5.05 11.09
CA ARG A 56 21.29 -3.82 11.22
C ARG A 56 22.76 -4.08 10.95
N ASP A 57 23.34 -5.05 11.63
CA ASP A 57 24.76 -5.38 11.54
C ASP A 57 25.13 -5.83 10.11
N SER A 58 24.22 -6.54 9.43
CA SER A 58 24.39 -6.88 8.01
C SER A 58 24.43 -5.65 7.09
N LEU A 59 23.58 -4.64 7.34
CA LEU A 59 23.59 -3.39 6.56
C LEU A 59 24.83 -2.54 6.82
N LEU A 60 25.33 -2.52 8.08
CA LEU A 60 26.47 -1.71 8.49
C LEU A 60 27.81 -2.18 7.90
N VAL A 61 27.89 -3.38 7.31
CA VAL A 61 29.06 -3.84 6.54
C VAL A 61 29.34 -2.93 5.34
N HIS A 62 28.31 -2.31 4.76
CA HIS A 62 28.45 -1.38 3.65
C HIS A 62 28.81 0.03 4.16
N GLN A 63 30.03 0.50 3.89
CA GLN A 63 30.55 1.79 4.38
C GLN A 63 29.62 2.99 4.13
N GLY A 64 29.07 3.12 2.91
CA GLY A 64 28.14 4.21 2.57
C GLY A 64 26.80 4.16 3.31
N ILE A 65 26.29 2.97 3.64
CA ILE A 65 25.07 2.80 4.44
C ILE A 65 25.40 3.04 5.90
N SER A 66 26.50 2.48 6.40
CA SER A 66 26.98 2.70 7.77
C SER A 66 27.09 4.19 8.12
N GLY A 67 27.75 4.99 7.29
CA GLY A 67 27.86 6.44 7.50
C GLY A 67 26.49 7.12 7.61
N ARG A 68 25.61 6.91 6.61
CA ARG A 68 24.28 7.55 6.59
C ARG A 68 23.35 7.05 7.70
N LEU A 69 23.34 5.75 7.95
CA LEU A 69 22.47 5.11 8.94
C LEU A 69 22.89 5.51 10.35
N SER A 70 24.21 5.57 10.64
CA SER A 70 24.71 6.03 11.93
C SER A 70 24.50 7.53 12.17
N GLU A 71 24.59 8.38 11.14
CA GLU A 71 24.21 9.79 11.26
C GLU A 71 22.71 9.93 11.53
N TRP A 72 21.88 9.24 10.76
CA TRP A 72 20.43 9.23 10.92
C TRP A 72 19.99 8.75 12.31
N MET A 73 20.57 7.66 12.81
CA MET A 73 20.28 7.12 14.14
C MET A 73 20.69 8.06 15.29
N LYS A 74 21.52 9.08 15.03
CA LYS A 74 21.96 10.07 16.02
C LYS A 74 21.16 11.38 15.99
N MET A 75 20.39 11.64 14.93
CA MET A 75 19.60 12.87 14.82
C MET A 75 18.43 12.85 15.83
N GLN A 76 18.38 13.86 16.72
CA GLN A 76 17.29 14.04 17.69
C GLN A 76 16.01 14.60 17.04
N ASP A 77 16.17 15.56 16.12
CA ASP A 77 15.11 16.03 15.23
C ASP A 77 15.26 15.30 13.90
N LYS A 78 14.61 14.14 13.78
CA LYS A 78 14.55 13.44 12.49
C LYS A 78 13.54 14.17 11.62
N ASP A 79 14.00 15.13 10.83
CA ASP A 79 13.28 15.49 9.62
C ASP A 79 12.98 14.18 8.87
N PHE A 80 11.69 13.82 8.76
CA PHE A 80 11.19 12.52 8.30
C PHE A 80 12.10 11.89 7.23
N LEU A 81 12.93 10.94 7.65
CA LEU A 81 13.75 10.12 6.76
C LEU A 81 13.09 8.75 6.67
N SER A 82 12.43 8.49 5.55
CA SER A 82 11.91 7.17 5.25
C SER A 82 13.06 6.28 4.78
N LEU A 83 13.22 5.13 5.44
CA LEU A 83 14.11 4.06 4.99
C LEU A 83 13.34 3.19 4.00
N GLN A 84 13.68 3.33 2.72
CA GLN A 84 13.08 2.57 1.64
C GLN A 84 13.99 1.40 1.27
N LEU A 85 13.43 0.21 1.25
CA LEU A 85 14.14 -1.01 0.94
C LEU A 85 13.62 -1.52 -0.40
N GLN A 86 14.40 -1.33 -1.46
CA GLN A 86 14.03 -1.72 -2.82
C GLN A 86 14.25 -3.22 -3.02
N MET A 87 13.15 -3.97 -3.13
CA MET A 87 13.13 -5.44 -3.10
C MET A 87 13.15 -6.04 -4.51
N GLU A 88 14.35 -6.23 -5.06
CA GLU A 88 14.52 -7.02 -6.30
C GLU A 88 15.01 -8.44 -6.02
N SER A 89 15.53 -8.69 -4.82
CA SER A 89 15.91 -10.02 -4.34
C SER A 89 14.77 -10.71 -3.61
N THR A 90 14.46 -11.93 -4.03
CA THR A 90 13.44 -12.78 -3.40
C THR A 90 13.86 -13.26 -2.01
N VAL A 91 15.17 -13.42 -1.78
CA VAL A 91 15.73 -13.82 -0.49
C VAL A 91 15.73 -12.65 0.48
N ALA A 92 16.08 -11.45 0.02
CA ALA A 92 15.97 -10.25 0.86
C ALA A 92 14.53 -10.00 1.29
N ASP A 93 13.57 -10.20 0.40
CA ASP A 93 12.16 -9.94 0.69
C ASP A 93 11.59 -10.85 1.80
N GLN A 94 12.18 -12.03 2.00
CA GLN A 94 11.78 -12.93 3.09
C GLN A 94 12.25 -12.48 4.46
N LEU A 95 13.20 -11.55 4.55
CA LEU A 95 13.70 -11.09 5.84
C LEU A 95 12.70 -10.15 6.52
N PRO A 96 12.59 -10.18 7.86
CA PRO A 96 11.68 -9.35 8.63
C PRO A 96 12.25 -7.94 8.82
N TRP A 97 12.40 -7.18 7.74
CA TRP A 97 12.98 -5.83 7.75
C TRP A 97 12.32 -4.86 8.74
N GLU A 98 11.05 -5.09 9.05
CA GLU A 98 10.30 -4.36 10.06
C GLU A 98 10.88 -4.50 11.47
N ALA A 99 11.63 -5.58 11.75
CA ALA A 99 12.31 -5.81 13.00
C ALA A 99 13.62 -5.00 13.13
N LEU A 100 14.06 -4.28 12.10
CA LEU A 100 15.30 -3.49 12.13
C LEU A 100 15.30 -2.52 13.32
N VAL A 101 16.40 -2.53 14.08
CA VAL A 101 16.57 -1.69 15.28
C VAL A 101 17.66 -0.64 15.11
N ASP A 102 17.57 0.41 15.91
CA ASP A 102 18.64 1.40 16.08
C ASP A 102 19.76 0.92 17.04
N HIS A 103 20.68 1.82 17.39
CA HIS A 103 21.76 1.54 18.35
C HIS A 103 21.25 1.33 19.79
N ASN A 104 20.07 1.85 20.11
CA ASN A 104 19.41 1.70 21.42
C ASN A 104 18.48 0.49 21.45
N LYS A 105 18.53 -0.38 20.42
CA LYS A 105 17.66 -1.55 20.24
C LYS A 105 16.17 -1.19 20.12
N SER A 106 15.84 0.03 19.70
CA SER A 106 14.48 0.46 19.42
C SER A 106 14.10 0.12 17.98
N PHE A 107 12.91 -0.45 17.78
CA PHE A 107 12.41 -0.84 16.46
C PHE A 107 12.07 0.39 15.60
N LEU A 108 12.73 0.51 14.45
CA LEU A 108 12.53 1.65 13.54
C LEU A 108 11.11 1.69 12.99
N ALA A 109 10.53 0.54 12.65
CA ALA A 109 9.16 0.46 12.13
C ALA A 109 8.07 0.85 13.15
N LEU A 110 8.41 1.05 14.42
CA LEU A 110 7.51 1.57 15.47
C LEU A 110 7.76 3.05 15.79
N ASP A 111 8.80 3.67 15.25
CA ASP A 111 9.12 5.09 15.41
C ASP A 111 8.47 5.94 14.29
N LEU A 112 7.52 6.81 14.65
CA LEU A 112 6.75 7.66 13.73
C LEU A 112 7.59 8.48 12.76
N GLN A 113 8.84 8.77 13.10
CA GLN A 113 9.73 9.58 12.27
C GLN A 113 10.57 8.75 11.28
N SER A 114 10.58 7.42 11.44
CA SER A 114 11.51 6.50 10.80
C SER A 114 10.81 5.31 10.12
N PRO A 115 9.81 5.53 9.25
CA PRO A 115 9.08 4.41 8.64
C PRO A 115 10.00 3.55 7.78
N VAL A 116 9.86 2.23 7.93
CA VAL A 116 10.49 1.21 7.08
C VAL A 116 9.48 0.76 6.03
N THR A 117 9.84 0.92 4.76
CA THR A 117 8.97 0.64 3.62
C THR A 117 9.66 -0.26 2.61
N ARG A 118 8.95 -1.28 2.11
CA ARG A 118 9.42 -2.07 0.96
C ARG A 118 8.98 -1.36 -0.31
N VAL A 119 9.90 -1.08 -1.21
CA VAL A 119 9.58 -0.42 -2.48
C VAL A 119 9.96 -1.30 -3.66
N LEU A 120 9.25 -1.12 -4.77
CA LEU A 120 9.58 -1.74 -6.05
C LEU A 120 9.79 -0.63 -7.09
N PRO A 121 10.72 -0.83 -8.03
CA PRO A 121 10.80 0.07 -9.17
C PRO A 121 9.56 -0.14 -10.03
N ALA A 122 8.98 0.97 -10.49
CA ALA A 122 7.95 0.94 -11.52
C ALA A 122 8.50 0.25 -12.78
N ASP A 123 7.66 -0.54 -13.46
CA ASP A 123 8.01 -1.01 -14.79
C ASP A 123 8.08 0.21 -15.72
N GLN A 124 9.19 0.38 -16.44
CA GLN A 124 9.38 1.51 -17.35
C GLN A 124 8.39 1.51 -18.51
N GLN A 125 7.74 0.37 -18.79
CA GLN A 125 6.78 0.24 -19.88
C GLN A 125 5.41 0.85 -19.55
N ASP A 126 5.07 0.98 -18.26
CA ASP A 126 3.78 1.54 -17.87
C ASP A 126 3.87 3.06 -17.70
N ARG A 127 2.92 3.79 -18.30
CA ARG A 127 2.66 5.19 -17.96
C ARG A 127 2.05 5.23 -16.56
N VAL A 128 2.93 5.19 -15.56
CA VAL A 128 2.53 5.16 -14.17
C VAL A 128 2.05 6.54 -13.74
N GLN A 129 0.77 6.64 -13.38
CA GLN A 129 0.22 7.87 -12.82
C GLN A 129 0.89 8.17 -11.47
N ARG A 130 1.46 9.38 -11.34
CA ARG A 130 2.12 9.86 -10.10
C ARG A 130 1.24 10.82 -9.30
N GLU A 131 0.43 11.60 -10.00
CA GLU A 131 -0.46 12.59 -9.42
C GLU A 131 -1.92 12.13 -9.52
N PHE A 132 -2.59 12.05 -8.38
CA PHE A 132 -3.95 11.54 -8.27
C PHE A 132 -4.86 12.69 -7.83
N PRO A 133 -5.74 13.19 -8.73
CA PRO A 133 -6.73 14.17 -8.36
C PRO A 133 -7.74 13.52 -7.43
N PHE A 134 -7.94 14.12 -6.26
CA PHE A 134 -8.90 13.68 -5.27
C PHE A 134 -10.03 14.70 -5.15
N VAL A 135 -11.24 14.22 -5.39
CA VAL A 135 -12.47 14.97 -5.20
C VAL A 135 -13.30 14.16 -4.22
N PRO A 136 -13.59 14.68 -3.01
CA PRO A 136 -14.45 14.00 -2.07
C PRO A 136 -15.81 13.65 -2.71
N PRO A 137 -16.44 12.52 -2.34
CA PRO A 137 -16.08 11.63 -1.24
C PRO A 137 -14.90 10.67 -1.55
N LEU A 138 -14.24 10.18 -0.50
CA LEU A 138 -13.33 9.04 -0.61
C LEU A 138 -14.15 7.78 -0.92
N ARG A 139 -13.78 7.02 -1.96
CA ARG A 139 -14.45 5.76 -2.33
C ARG A 139 -13.66 4.56 -1.83
N LEU A 140 -14.27 3.72 -1.01
CA LEU A 140 -13.69 2.50 -0.46
C LEU A 140 -14.52 1.29 -0.92
N ALA A 141 -13.89 0.34 -1.61
CA ALA A 141 -14.52 -0.95 -1.90
C ALA A 141 -14.04 -1.99 -0.87
N CYS A 142 -14.96 -2.72 -0.24
CA CYS A 142 -14.68 -3.76 0.73
C CYS A 142 -15.24 -5.10 0.25
N VAL A 143 -14.36 -6.03 -0.11
CA VAL A 143 -14.73 -7.41 -0.44
C VAL A 143 -14.55 -8.27 0.81
N LEU A 144 -15.65 -8.67 1.42
CA LEU A 144 -15.74 -9.58 2.56
C LEU A 144 -16.03 -10.99 2.03
N GLY A 145 -15.00 -11.61 1.46
CA GLY A 145 -15.07 -12.86 0.70
C GLY A 145 -14.58 -14.10 1.45
N ALA A 146 -13.97 -13.96 2.63
CA ALA A 146 -13.54 -15.11 3.42
C ALA A 146 -14.74 -15.79 4.08
N TRP A 147 -14.95 -17.07 3.77
CA TRP A 147 -16.03 -17.88 4.34
C TRP A 147 -15.55 -19.28 4.70
N TRP A 148 -16.06 -19.81 5.80
CA TRP A 148 -15.94 -21.21 6.16
C TRP A 148 -17.16 -21.67 6.96
N GLU A 149 -17.38 -22.98 7.00
CA GLU A 149 -18.58 -23.66 7.51
C GLU A 149 -18.97 -23.29 8.96
N ASN A 150 -18.02 -22.80 9.77
CA ASN A 150 -18.20 -22.51 11.20
C ASN A 150 -17.65 -21.14 11.61
N GLY A 151 -18.32 -20.07 11.19
CA GLY A 151 -18.04 -18.71 11.68
C GLY A 151 -17.82 -17.63 10.61
N GLY A 152 -17.93 -17.96 9.32
CA GLY A 152 -17.77 -16.98 8.23
C GLY A 152 -18.59 -15.71 8.41
N LEU A 153 -19.87 -15.83 8.77
CA LEU A 153 -20.74 -14.67 9.02
C LEU A 153 -20.26 -13.80 10.20
N GLU A 154 -19.89 -14.42 11.32
CA GLU A 154 -19.39 -13.69 12.49
C GLU A 154 -18.09 -12.95 12.16
N GLN A 155 -17.19 -13.60 11.42
CA GLN A 155 -15.90 -13.04 11.02
C GLN A 155 -16.09 -11.82 10.11
N GLN A 156 -16.91 -11.93 9.08
CA GLN A 156 -17.22 -10.81 8.18
C GLN A 156 -17.93 -9.68 8.92
N THR A 157 -18.83 -10.00 9.85
CA THR A 157 -19.48 -9.01 10.72
C THR A 157 -18.46 -8.25 11.56
N GLN A 158 -17.53 -8.95 12.18
CA GLN A 158 -16.49 -8.38 13.02
C GLN A 158 -15.46 -7.56 12.22
N GLU A 159 -15.13 -8.02 11.01
CA GLU A 159 -14.29 -7.28 10.07
C GLU A 159 -14.96 -5.98 9.65
N TRP A 160 -16.22 -6.03 9.22
CA TRP A 160 -17.02 -4.85 8.91
C TRP A 160 -17.11 -3.87 10.08
N ALA A 161 -17.39 -4.38 11.29
CA ALA A 161 -17.44 -3.54 12.49
C ALA A 161 -16.11 -2.80 12.75
N SER A 162 -14.98 -3.44 12.45
CA SER A 162 -13.65 -2.84 12.61
C SER A 162 -13.38 -1.77 11.55
N ILE A 163 -13.76 -2.03 10.30
CA ILE A 163 -13.71 -1.03 9.21
C ILE A 163 -14.58 0.18 9.59
N LYS A 164 -15.84 -0.05 9.96
CA LYS A 164 -16.81 0.98 10.39
C LYS A 164 -16.26 1.83 11.54
N ALA A 165 -15.62 1.21 12.54
CA ALA A 165 -14.98 1.91 13.65
C ALA A 165 -13.80 2.79 13.20
N GLY A 166 -12.96 2.31 12.28
CA GLY A 166 -11.87 3.09 11.68
C GLY A 166 -12.39 4.30 10.90
N LEU A 167 -13.48 4.11 10.15
CA LEU A 167 -14.14 5.19 9.40
C LEU A 167 -14.74 6.25 10.34
N ALA A 168 -15.43 5.83 11.40
CA ALA A 168 -16.11 6.73 12.33
C ALA A 168 -15.18 7.77 12.98
N ALA A 169 -13.91 7.42 13.22
CA ALA A 169 -12.94 8.29 13.87
C ALA A 169 -12.58 9.54 13.04
N ALA A 170 -12.82 9.54 11.73
CA ALA A 170 -12.39 10.61 10.84
C ALA A 170 -13.42 11.01 9.75
N ALA A 171 -14.47 10.22 9.52
CA ALA A 171 -15.46 10.47 8.47
C ALA A 171 -16.27 11.77 8.68
N ALA A 172 -16.37 12.27 9.91
CA ALA A 172 -16.97 13.57 10.18
C ALA A 172 -16.25 14.74 9.47
N GLN A 173 -14.99 14.53 9.07
CA GLN A 173 -14.13 15.56 8.47
C GLN A 173 -13.94 15.34 6.96
N MET A 174 -14.24 14.14 6.45
CA MET A 174 -14.09 13.80 5.05
C MET A 174 -15.19 12.80 4.65
N PRO A 175 -16.13 13.18 3.75
CA PRO A 175 -17.15 12.27 3.27
C PRO A 175 -16.55 11.00 2.67
N VAL A 176 -17.12 9.84 3.01
CA VAL A 176 -16.71 8.53 2.51
C VAL A 176 -17.92 7.82 1.91
N VAL A 177 -17.72 7.19 0.75
CA VAL A 177 -18.68 6.23 0.19
C VAL A 177 -18.02 4.86 0.22
N VAL A 178 -18.72 3.87 0.76
CA VAL A 178 -18.23 2.50 0.90
C VAL A 178 -19.13 1.56 0.10
N ALA A 179 -18.56 0.77 -0.80
CA ALA A 179 -19.25 -0.37 -1.40
C ALA A 179 -18.79 -1.65 -0.72
N VAL A 180 -19.71 -2.35 -0.06
CA VAL A 180 -19.44 -3.62 0.62
C VAL A 180 -19.96 -4.76 -0.25
N PHE A 181 -19.04 -5.61 -0.69
CA PHE A 181 -19.29 -6.85 -1.43
C PHE A 181 -19.11 -8.01 -0.46
N SER A 182 -20.12 -8.87 -0.29
CA SER A 182 -20.02 -10.04 0.59
C SER A 182 -20.74 -11.24 0.00
N CYS A 183 -20.33 -12.44 0.40
CA CYS A 183 -21.02 -13.67 0.06
C CYS A 183 -22.21 -14.00 0.97
N ALA A 184 -22.37 -13.30 2.09
CA ALA A 184 -23.38 -13.59 3.11
C ALA A 184 -24.52 -12.57 3.04
N ALA A 185 -25.66 -12.96 2.47
CA ALA A 185 -26.83 -12.08 2.34
C ALA A 185 -27.34 -11.55 3.69
N GLU A 186 -27.18 -12.35 4.75
CA GLU A 186 -27.58 -12.02 6.13
C GLU A 186 -26.81 -10.82 6.71
N LEU A 187 -25.66 -10.48 6.14
CA LEU A 187 -24.84 -9.36 6.59
C LEU A 187 -25.39 -8.00 6.12
N GLU A 188 -26.29 -7.97 5.12
CA GLU A 188 -26.85 -6.73 4.55
C GLU A 188 -27.43 -5.80 5.61
N ALA A 189 -28.32 -6.32 6.45
CA ALA A 189 -28.99 -5.52 7.49
C ALA A 189 -27.97 -4.93 8.47
N THR A 190 -26.91 -5.66 8.81
CA THR A 190 -25.84 -5.20 9.71
C THR A 190 -24.96 -4.15 9.05
N VAL A 191 -24.70 -4.28 7.75
CA VAL A 191 -23.89 -3.34 6.97
C VAL A 191 -24.62 -2.01 6.77
N MET A 192 -25.91 -2.09 6.48
CA MET A 192 -26.75 -0.91 6.23
C MET A 192 -27.19 -0.21 7.54
N ALA A 193 -27.09 -0.87 8.69
CA ALA A 193 -27.44 -0.28 9.98
C ALA A 193 -26.44 0.78 10.45
N ASP A 194 -26.95 1.94 10.85
CA ASP A 194 -26.26 3.02 11.56
C ASP A 194 -24.89 3.42 10.96
N PRO A 195 -24.79 3.79 9.67
CA PRO A 195 -23.52 4.22 9.10
C PRO A 195 -22.95 5.41 9.89
N PRO A 196 -21.62 5.49 10.10
CA PRO A 196 -21.03 6.63 10.81
C PRO A 196 -21.34 7.96 10.11
N PRO A 197 -21.42 9.09 10.84
CA PRO A 197 -21.63 10.40 10.21
C PRO A 197 -20.61 10.67 9.10
N GLY A 198 -21.10 11.12 7.94
CA GLY A 198 -20.27 11.37 6.75
C GLY A 198 -19.94 10.12 5.92
N VAL A 199 -20.43 8.93 6.32
CA VAL A 199 -20.26 7.68 5.56
C VAL A 199 -21.57 7.30 4.88
N THR A 200 -21.51 7.03 3.58
CA THR A 200 -22.59 6.38 2.81
C THR A 200 -22.18 4.96 2.48
N VAL A 201 -23.09 3.99 2.61
CA VAL A 201 -22.81 2.57 2.37
C VAL A 201 -23.68 2.06 1.23
N GLN A 202 -23.07 1.28 0.33
CA GLN A 202 -23.71 0.51 -0.74
C GLN A 202 -23.45 -0.97 -0.47
N TRP A 203 -24.46 -1.80 -0.67
CA TRP A 203 -24.39 -3.24 -0.43
C TRP A 203 -24.48 -4.02 -1.75
N HIS A 204 -23.64 -5.04 -1.88
CA HIS A 204 -23.56 -5.90 -3.04
C HIS A 204 -23.36 -7.36 -2.60
N ILE A 205 -24.15 -8.26 -3.17
CA ILE A 205 -23.97 -9.71 -2.98
C ILE A 205 -22.99 -10.25 -4.04
N ILE A 206 -22.02 -11.05 -3.63
CA ILE A 206 -21.09 -11.73 -4.54
C ILE A 206 -21.80 -12.98 -5.08
N ALA A 207 -22.53 -12.82 -6.18
CA ALA A 207 -23.28 -13.91 -6.82
C ALA A 207 -22.60 -14.52 -8.06
N GLY A 208 -21.58 -13.83 -8.61
CA GLY A 208 -20.98 -14.14 -9.90
C GLY A 208 -19.58 -14.73 -9.84
N ASN A 209 -18.89 -14.68 -10.97
CA ASN A 209 -17.49 -15.08 -11.13
C ASN A 209 -16.53 -13.88 -10.97
N ALA A 210 -15.22 -14.11 -11.12
CA ALA A 210 -14.19 -13.08 -10.99
C ALA A 210 -14.43 -11.87 -11.92
N PRO A 211 -14.66 -12.02 -13.25
CA PRO A 211 -14.96 -10.88 -14.12
C PRO A 211 -16.16 -10.03 -13.68
N ALA A 212 -17.24 -10.67 -13.21
CA ALA A 212 -18.43 -9.96 -12.74
C ALA A 212 -18.11 -9.09 -11.50
N LEU A 213 -17.51 -9.70 -10.47
CA LEU A 213 -17.11 -8.98 -9.26
C LEU A 213 -16.14 -7.82 -9.57
N LEU A 214 -15.13 -8.08 -10.40
CA LEU A 214 -14.14 -7.05 -10.76
C LEU A 214 -14.76 -5.93 -11.60
N SER A 215 -15.74 -6.23 -12.45
CA SER A 215 -16.48 -5.21 -13.22
C SER A 215 -17.35 -4.32 -12.32
N GLU A 216 -17.96 -4.87 -11.28
CA GLU A 216 -18.70 -4.07 -10.29
C GLU A 216 -17.75 -3.16 -9.51
N ILE A 217 -16.59 -3.68 -9.08
CA ILE A 217 -15.53 -2.88 -8.45
C ILE A 217 -15.06 -1.77 -9.39
N ALA A 218 -14.84 -2.07 -10.68
CA ALA A 218 -14.44 -1.09 -11.68
C ALA A 218 -15.48 0.03 -11.82
N THR A 219 -16.77 -0.34 -11.85
CA THR A 219 -17.89 0.60 -11.97
C THR A 219 -17.96 1.55 -10.77
N PHE A 220 -17.65 1.05 -9.58
CA PHE A 220 -17.56 1.87 -8.37
C PHE A 220 -16.32 2.78 -8.35
N ALA A 221 -15.26 2.42 -9.06
CA ALA A 221 -14.00 3.16 -9.19
C ALA A 221 -13.36 3.55 -7.84
N PRO A 222 -13.09 2.58 -6.94
CA PRO A 222 -12.60 2.89 -5.59
C PRO A 222 -11.24 3.57 -5.60
N HIS A 223 -11.01 4.43 -4.60
CA HIS A 223 -9.68 4.95 -4.28
C HIS A 223 -8.89 3.94 -3.43
N ILE A 224 -9.57 3.18 -2.56
CA ILE A 224 -8.96 2.11 -1.77
C ILE A 224 -9.78 0.83 -1.96
N LEU A 225 -9.09 -0.29 -2.21
CA LEU A 225 -9.69 -1.61 -2.30
C LEU A 225 -9.25 -2.47 -1.11
N HIS A 226 -10.20 -2.96 -0.34
CA HIS A 226 -10.00 -3.86 0.77
C HIS A 226 -10.44 -5.27 0.39
N LEU A 227 -9.56 -6.25 0.58
CA LEU A 227 -9.82 -7.64 0.26
C LEU A 227 -9.64 -8.48 1.54
N TYR A 228 -10.75 -8.90 2.13
CA TYR A 228 -10.81 -9.87 3.22
C TYR A 228 -11.21 -11.22 2.63
N ALA A 229 -10.21 -12.02 2.28
CA ALA A 229 -10.33 -13.25 1.48
C ALA A 229 -9.34 -14.31 1.97
N HIS A 230 -9.30 -15.48 1.32
CA HIS A 230 -8.25 -16.47 1.54
C HIS A 230 -7.12 -16.29 0.51
N GLY A 231 -5.87 -16.19 0.97
CA GLY A 231 -4.71 -16.22 0.08
C GLY A 231 -4.29 -17.65 -0.26
N SER A 232 -3.70 -17.84 -1.44
CA SER A 232 -3.03 -19.09 -1.83
C SER A 232 -1.52 -18.90 -1.82
N SER A 233 -0.77 -19.84 -1.24
CA SER A 233 0.70 -19.90 -1.26
C SER A 233 1.26 -20.95 -2.24
N GLY A 234 0.41 -21.57 -3.06
CA GLY A 234 0.82 -22.57 -4.06
C GLY A 234 1.49 -21.98 -5.30
N ASP A 235 1.69 -22.82 -6.32
CA ASP A 235 2.34 -22.47 -7.60
C ASP A 235 1.68 -21.27 -8.30
N GLN A 236 0.37 -21.08 -8.10
CA GLN A 236 -0.36 -19.90 -8.55
C GLN A 236 -0.82 -19.05 -7.36
N GLN A 237 -0.48 -17.77 -7.44
CA GLN A 237 -0.87 -16.75 -6.47
C GLN A 237 -2.21 -16.14 -6.86
N PHE A 238 -3.21 -16.37 -6.02
CA PHE A 238 -4.53 -15.81 -6.17
C PHE A 238 -5.18 -15.60 -4.79
N LEU A 239 -6.22 -14.78 -4.78
CA LEU A 239 -7.15 -14.70 -3.66
C LEU A 239 -8.39 -15.51 -3.99
N SER A 240 -8.80 -16.39 -3.08
CA SER A 240 -10.06 -17.11 -3.16
C SER A 240 -11.13 -16.34 -2.38
N VAL A 241 -12.17 -15.94 -3.11
CA VAL A 241 -13.34 -15.20 -2.64
C VAL A 241 -14.55 -16.11 -2.76
N SER A 242 -15.28 -16.27 -1.68
CA SER A 242 -16.53 -17.03 -1.69
C SER A 242 -17.65 -16.23 -2.32
N THR A 243 -18.60 -16.95 -2.91
CA THR A 243 -19.87 -16.43 -3.45
C THR A 243 -21.03 -16.84 -2.54
N ALA A 244 -22.21 -16.27 -2.75
CA ALA A 244 -23.43 -16.72 -2.09
C ALA A 244 -23.74 -18.21 -2.37
N ALA A 245 -23.38 -18.72 -3.55
CA ALA A 245 -23.54 -20.13 -3.87
C ALA A 245 -22.60 -21.02 -3.04
N ASP A 246 -21.37 -20.57 -2.79
CA ASP A 246 -20.40 -21.30 -1.94
C ASP A 246 -20.90 -21.40 -0.49
N VAL A 247 -21.56 -20.34 0.01
CA VAL A 247 -22.17 -20.33 1.34
C VAL A 247 -23.27 -21.38 1.44
N VAL A 248 -24.20 -21.40 0.48
CA VAL A 248 -25.32 -22.38 0.44
C VAL A 248 -24.80 -23.81 0.33
N GLN A 249 -23.72 -24.02 -0.42
CA GLN A 249 -23.12 -25.33 -0.61
C GLN A 249 -22.18 -25.76 0.53
N SER A 250 -21.94 -24.88 1.52
CA SER A 250 -20.94 -25.09 2.58
C SER A 250 -19.55 -25.42 2.02
N SER A 251 -19.19 -24.79 0.90
CA SER A 251 -17.89 -24.99 0.26
C SER A 251 -16.77 -24.51 1.19
N ALA A 252 -15.75 -25.34 1.36
CA ALA A 252 -14.57 -25.01 2.17
C ALA A 252 -13.66 -23.94 1.52
N HIS A 253 -13.85 -23.68 0.22
CA HIS A 253 -13.05 -22.74 -0.56
C HIS A 253 -13.97 -21.86 -1.40
N GLY A 254 -13.55 -20.60 -1.60
CA GLY A 254 -14.25 -19.67 -2.47
C GLY A 254 -14.02 -20.00 -3.94
N SER A 255 -15.09 -19.97 -4.74
CA SER A 255 -15.06 -20.30 -6.17
C SER A 255 -14.52 -19.17 -7.05
N VAL A 256 -14.44 -17.93 -6.55
CA VAL A 256 -13.91 -16.79 -7.28
C VAL A 256 -12.43 -16.66 -7.00
N LEU A 257 -11.61 -16.90 -8.02
CA LEU A 257 -10.15 -16.74 -7.94
C LEU A 257 -9.74 -15.41 -8.57
N LEU A 258 -9.12 -14.53 -7.78
CA LEU A 258 -8.64 -13.22 -8.23
C LEU A 258 -7.13 -13.24 -8.38
N THR A 259 -6.63 -12.97 -9.59
CA THR A 259 -5.20 -12.74 -9.81
C THR A 259 -4.86 -11.25 -9.75
N ALA A 260 -3.61 -10.90 -9.45
CA ALA A 260 -3.16 -9.51 -9.46
C ALA A 260 -3.34 -8.84 -10.83
N LYS A 261 -3.18 -9.62 -11.91
CA LYS A 261 -3.40 -9.17 -13.28
C LYS A 261 -4.87 -8.83 -13.54
N ASP A 262 -5.81 -9.67 -13.10
CA ASP A 262 -7.24 -9.42 -13.31
C ASP A 262 -7.70 -8.17 -12.57
N ILE A 263 -7.22 -7.96 -11.34
CA ILE A 263 -7.52 -6.75 -10.57
C ILE A 263 -7.04 -5.51 -11.35
N ARG A 264 -5.82 -5.53 -11.89
CA ARG A 264 -5.32 -4.41 -12.70
C ARG A 264 -6.11 -4.21 -14.00
N GLN A 265 -6.38 -5.29 -14.73
CA GLN A 265 -6.94 -5.19 -16.09
C GLN A 265 -8.44 -4.92 -16.12
N ILE A 266 -9.16 -5.36 -15.08
CA ILE A 266 -10.62 -5.27 -15.02
C ILE A 266 -11.04 -4.23 -13.98
N ALA A 267 -10.64 -4.40 -12.71
CA ALA A 267 -11.10 -3.52 -11.62
C ALA A 267 -10.44 -2.13 -11.62
N ASP A 268 -9.23 -1.99 -12.17
CA ASP A 268 -8.45 -0.75 -12.12
C ASP A 268 -7.85 -0.34 -13.47
N ARG A 269 -8.58 -0.59 -14.56
CA ARG A 269 -8.12 -0.27 -15.92
C ARG A 269 -7.70 1.21 -16.05
N ASP A 270 -8.44 2.09 -15.40
CA ASP A 270 -8.25 3.54 -15.44
C ASP A 270 -7.38 4.08 -14.28
N GLN A 271 -6.78 3.21 -13.48
CA GLN A 271 -5.84 3.54 -12.40
C GLN A 271 -6.41 4.44 -11.28
N TYR A 272 -7.66 4.21 -10.88
CA TYR A 272 -8.29 4.93 -9.78
C TYR A 272 -7.86 4.44 -8.39
N ILE A 273 -7.39 3.20 -8.27
CA ILE A 273 -7.03 2.60 -6.98
C ILE A 273 -5.65 3.10 -6.54
N TRP A 274 -5.63 3.76 -5.38
CA TRP A 274 -4.43 4.32 -4.75
C TRP A 274 -3.72 3.29 -3.87
N ALA A 275 -4.51 2.48 -3.16
CA ALA A 275 -3.99 1.45 -2.27
C ALA A 275 -4.90 0.22 -2.23
N ILE A 276 -4.26 -0.94 -2.05
CA ILE A 276 -4.94 -2.21 -1.81
C ILE A 276 -4.57 -2.71 -0.40
N ALA A 277 -5.57 -3.02 0.42
CA ALA A 277 -5.39 -3.65 1.73
C ALA A 277 -5.78 -5.13 1.63
N LEU A 278 -4.77 -6.00 1.55
CA LEU A 278 -4.92 -7.46 1.53
C LEU A 278 -4.96 -7.98 2.96
N ASN A 279 -6.17 -8.02 3.52
CA ASN A 279 -6.40 -8.50 4.88
C ASN A 279 -6.64 -10.01 4.89
N CYS A 280 -5.67 -10.75 4.32
CA CYS A 280 -5.74 -12.18 4.08
C CYS A 280 -4.38 -12.83 4.33
N CYS A 281 -4.41 -14.10 4.77
CA CYS A 281 -3.20 -14.89 5.02
C CYS A 281 -2.29 -14.96 3.79
N ASP A 282 -0.98 -14.97 4.03
CA ASP A 282 0.06 -15.31 3.04
C ASP A 282 0.08 -14.46 1.76
N SER A 283 -0.58 -13.30 1.75
CA SER A 283 -0.59 -12.38 0.61
C SER A 283 0.76 -11.74 0.29
N ALA A 284 1.70 -11.78 1.24
CA ALA A 284 3.10 -11.42 1.08
C ALA A 284 4.05 -12.56 1.49
N ALA A 285 3.56 -13.80 1.57
CA ALA A 285 4.41 -14.96 1.78
C ALA A 285 5.03 -15.38 0.44
N ASN A 286 6.32 -15.68 0.44
CA ASN A 286 7.02 -16.04 -0.79
C ASN A 286 6.50 -17.34 -1.41
N THR A 287 6.52 -17.38 -2.73
CA THR A 287 6.35 -18.60 -3.53
C THR A 287 7.69 -19.22 -3.92
N ILE A 288 7.64 -20.39 -4.55
CA ILE A 288 8.81 -21.04 -5.18
C ILE A 288 9.51 -20.08 -6.16
N ASP A 289 8.73 -19.31 -6.93
CA ASP A 289 9.25 -18.30 -7.87
C ASP A 289 9.58 -16.95 -7.20
N GLY A 290 9.36 -16.85 -5.89
CA GLY A 290 9.69 -15.68 -5.06
C GLY A 290 8.84 -14.43 -5.33
N ARG A 291 7.71 -14.55 -6.04
CA ARG A 291 6.85 -13.42 -6.42
C ARG A 291 5.45 -13.59 -5.84
N HIS A 292 5.26 -13.10 -4.62
CA HIS A 292 3.98 -13.12 -3.92
C HIS A 292 2.97 -12.12 -4.49
N PHE A 293 1.71 -12.27 -4.07
CA PHE A 293 0.58 -11.52 -4.62
C PHE A 293 0.74 -10.00 -4.48
N ALA A 294 1.21 -9.52 -3.32
CA ALA A 294 1.42 -8.08 -3.08
C ALA A 294 2.48 -7.46 -3.99
N TRP A 295 3.58 -8.18 -4.22
CA TRP A 295 4.64 -7.78 -5.15
C TRP A 295 4.09 -7.62 -6.57
N GLN A 296 3.28 -8.59 -7.03
CA GLN A 296 2.68 -8.57 -8.36
C GLN A 296 1.76 -7.36 -8.55
N LEU A 297 0.93 -7.04 -7.56
CA LEU A 297 0.06 -5.87 -7.63
C LEU A 297 0.87 -4.57 -7.79
N VAL A 298 1.89 -4.33 -6.97
CA VAL A 298 2.72 -3.13 -7.11
C VAL A 298 3.44 -3.10 -8.46
N LYS A 299 3.90 -4.26 -8.96
CA LYS A 299 4.49 -4.37 -10.30
C LYS A 299 3.52 -4.10 -11.44
N PHE A 300 2.25 -4.44 -11.27
CA PHE A 300 1.18 -4.06 -12.20
C PHE A 300 0.75 -2.59 -12.07
N GLY A 301 1.43 -1.80 -11.24
CA GLY A 301 1.31 -0.35 -11.21
C GLY A 301 0.49 0.21 -10.05
N PHE A 302 -0.03 -0.64 -9.14
CA PHE A 302 -0.72 -0.15 -7.94
C PHE A 302 0.25 0.64 -7.05
N PRO A 303 -0.11 1.85 -6.57
CA PRO A 303 0.84 2.68 -5.83
C PRO A 303 1.29 2.09 -4.49
N ALA A 304 0.38 1.43 -3.77
CA ALA A 304 0.63 0.84 -2.46
C ALA A 304 -0.22 -0.41 -2.22
N VAL A 305 0.36 -1.40 -1.56
CA VAL A 305 -0.29 -2.65 -1.17
C VAL A 305 0.14 -3.03 0.25
N ILE A 306 -0.84 -3.21 1.12
CA ILE A 306 -0.65 -3.75 2.46
C ILE A 306 -1.00 -5.23 2.43
N ALA A 307 -0.16 -6.07 3.01
CA ALA A 307 -0.28 -7.52 2.92
C ALA A 307 0.29 -8.22 4.15
N MET A 308 0.01 -9.51 4.29
CA MET A 308 0.43 -10.33 5.43
C MET A 308 1.51 -11.33 5.01
N ARG A 309 2.66 -11.30 5.69
CA ARG A 309 3.78 -12.23 5.43
C ARG A 309 3.56 -13.65 5.95
N GLU A 310 2.62 -13.80 6.88
CA GLU A 310 2.33 -15.06 7.58
C GLU A 310 0.81 -15.20 7.77
N PRO A 311 0.33 -16.39 8.18
CA PRO A 311 -1.05 -16.57 8.60
C PRO A 311 -1.41 -15.66 9.78
N VAL A 312 -2.47 -14.89 9.58
CA VAL A 312 -2.93 -13.85 10.50
C VAL A 312 -4.19 -14.31 11.24
N LYS A 313 -4.30 -13.98 12.53
CA LYS A 313 -5.53 -14.27 13.30
C LYS A 313 -6.59 -13.22 12.99
N THR A 314 -7.87 -13.59 13.09
CA THR A 314 -8.99 -12.67 12.91
C THR A 314 -8.92 -11.45 13.85
N THR A 315 -8.34 -11.58 15.04
CA THR A 315 -8.16 -10.42 15.94
C THR A 315 -7.13 -9.42 15.41
N GLU A 316 -6.10 -9.90 14.72
CA GLU A 316 -5.04 -9.08 14.13
C GLU A 316 -5.54 -8.38 12.86
N THR A 317 -6.32 -9.08 12.02
CA THR A 317 -6.95 -8.49 10.81
C THR A 317 -7.85 -7.31 11.16
N ARG A 318 -8.61 -7.43 12.25
CA ARG A 318 -9.48 -6.35 12.77
C ARG A 318 -8.70 -5.11 13.20
N ILE A 319 -7.57 -5.30 13.91
CA ILE A 319 -6.68 -4.21 14.32
C ILE A 319 -6.14 -3.50 13.07
N VAL A 320 -5.70 -4.27 12.07
CA VAL A 320 -5.24 -3.73 10.78
C VAL A 320 -6.32 -2.86 10.16
N SER A 321 -7.53 -3.38 9.96
CA SER A 321 -8.62 -2.63 9.34
C SER A 321 -8.97 -1.36 10.09
N ARG A 322 -9.22 -1.45 11.40
CA ARG A 322 -9.60 -0.28 12.20
C ARG A 322 -8.57 0.83 12.10
N TYR A 323 -7.32 0.52 12.44
CA TYR A 323 -6.30 1.55 12.63
C TYR A 323 -5.66 2.02 11.32
N PHE A 324 -5.68 1.18 10.28
CA PHE A 324 -5.29 1.62 8.94
C PHE A 324 -6.24 2.70 8.43
N TYR A 325 -7.56 2.46 8.46
CA TYR A 325 -8.53 3.45 7.96
C TYR A 325 -8.58 4.71 8.80
N GLU A 326 -8.46 4.59 10.12
CA GLU A 326 -8.34 5.77 10.99
C GLU A 326 -7.16 6.65 10.58
N ALA A 327 -5.97 6.06 10.40
CA ALA A 327 -4.76 6.79 10.03
C ALA A 327 -4.84 7.37 8.61
N ALA A 328 -5.32 6.57 7.64
CA ALA A 328 -5.44 6.99 6.25
C ALA A 328 -6.41 8.17 6.10
N LEU A 329 -7.61 8.09 6.69
CA LEU A 329 -8.60 9.17 6.60
C LEU A 329 -8.08 10.48 7.23
N ARG A 330 -7.44 10.40 8.40
CA ARG A 330 -6.85 11.58 9.06
C ARG A 330 -5.83 12.25 8.15
N ALA A 331 -4.89 11.49 7.62
CA ALA A 331 -3.82 12.02 6.78
C ALA A 331 -4.31 12.59 5.44
N LEU A 332 -5.36 12.00 4.86
CA LEU A 332 -6.02 12.49 3.64
C LEU A 332 -6.83 13.77 3.90
N HIS A 333 -7.51 13.87 5.04
CA HIS A 333 -8.25 15.06 5.42
C HIS A 333 -7.34 16.29 5.59
N GLU A 334 -6.13 16.10 6.13
CA GLU A 334 -5.13 17.16 6.32
C GLU A 334 -4.63 17.79 5.01
N ILE A 335 -4.93 17.21 3.85
CA ILE A 335 -4.60 17.81 2.56
C ILE A 335 -5.56 18.98 2.34
N PRO A 336 -5.10 20.25 2.27
CA PRO A 336 -6.00 21.38 2.03
C PRO A 336 -6.62 21.28 0.65
N ILE A 337 -7.83 21.82 0.46
CA ILE A 337 -8.42 22.01 -0.89
C ILE A 337 -7.50 22.98 -1.66
N GLY A 338 -7.17 22.71 -2.92
CA GLY A 338 -6.07 23.45 -3.58
C GLY A 338 -4.70 22.79 -3.38
N GLY A 339 -4.59 21.90 -2.40
CA GLY A 339 -3.35 21.37 -1.89
C GLY A 339 -2.83 20.16 -2.64
N ARG A 340 -1.51 20.00 -2.57
CA ARG A 340 -0.78 18.82 -3.03
C ARG A 340 -0.01 18.23 -1.86
N LYS A 341 -0.08 16.91 -1.65
CA LYS A 341 0.68 16.21 -0.60
C LYS A 341 1.23 14.89 -1.13
N ASN A 342 2.52 14.63 -0.87
CA ASN A 342 3.06 13.27 -0.97
C ASN A 342 2.44 12.44 0.14
N VAL A 343 1.77 11.33 -0.17
CA VAL A 343 1.25 10.43 0.85
C VAL A 343 2.33 9.44 1.24
N GLU A 344 2.65 9.41 2.54
CA GLU A 344 3.56 8.43 3.12
C GLU A 344 2.74 7.26 3.69
N TRP A 345 2.50 6.26 2.86
CA TRP A 345 1.69 5.08 3.20
C TRP A 345 2.21 4.34 4.42
N ALA A 346 3.53 4.37 4.67
CA ALA A 346 4.12 3.66 5.79
C ALA A 346 3.69 4.22 7.14
N GLY A 347 3.40 5.53 7.22
CA GLY A 347 2.83 6.13 8.41
C GLY A 347 1.47 5.54 8.80
N PHE A 348 0.68 5.07 7.81
CA PHE A 348 -0.63 4.46 8.08
C PHE A 348 -0.46 3.07 8.67
N LEU A 349 0.43 2.26 8.08
CA LEU A 349 0.71 0.92 8.57
C LEU A 349 1.44 0.95 9.92
N GLN A 350 2.23 1.97 10.18
CA GLN A 350 2.90 2.13 11.47
C GLN A 350 1.93 2.24 12.65
N ARG A 351 0.84 2.98 12.49
CA ARG A 351 -0.22 3.06 13.52
C ARG A 351 -0.76 1.66 13.84
N VAL A 352 -0.98 0.82 12.82
CA VAL A 352 -1.39 -0.58 13.00
C VAL A 352 -0.35 -1.37 13.77
N ARG A 353 0.94 -1.23 13.42
CA ARG A 353 2.04 -1.95 14.09
C ARG A 353 2.16 -1.57 15.56
N MET A 354 2.02 -0.29 15.89
CA MET A 354 2.03 0.17 17.29
C MET A 354 0.92 -0.50 18.10
N GLU A 355 -0.29 -0.62 17.53
CA GLU A 355 -1.42 -1.24 18.22
C GLU A 355 -1.28 -2.76 18.34
N LEU A 356 -0.70 -3.43 17.33
CA LEU A 356 -0.37 -4.86 17.41
C LEU A 356 0.79 -5.15 18.38
N ALA A 357 1.77 -4.26 18.45
CA ALA A 357 2.93 -4.38 19.31
C ALA A 357 2.59 -4.07 20.78
N GLY A 358 1.72 -3.09 21.02
CA GLY A 358 1.48 -2.51 22.33
C GLY A 358 2.60 -1.55 22.73
N ASP A 359 3.47 -2.00 23.64
CA ASP A 359 4.64 -1.24 24.09
C ASP A 359 5.94 -1.88 23.57
N SER A 360 7.09 -1.24 23.78
CA SER A 360 8.38 -1.74 23.29
C SER A 360 8.78 -3.09 23.88
N ILE A 361 8.38 -3.40 25.12
CA ILE A 361 8.66 -4.67 25.78
C ILE A 361 7.85 -5.78 25.12
N LYS A 362 6.55 -5.54 24.91
CA LYS A 362 5.65 -6.46 24.20
C LYS A 362 6.05 -6.63 22.74
N ALA A 363 6.50 -5.56 22.07
CA ALA A 363 7.00 -5.61 20.71
C ALA A 363 8.16 -6.61 20.56
N ALA A 364 9.08 -6.62 21.53
CA ALA A 364 10.19 -7.57 21.55
C ALA A 364 9.73 -9.01 21.79
N GLN A 365 8.59 -9.22 22.44
CA GLN A 365 8.09 -10.57 22.79
C GLN A 365 7.08 -11.13 21.79
N ASN A 366 6.52 -10.29 20.93
CA ASN A 366 5.39 -10.64 20.09
C ASN A 366 5.66 -10.25 18.63
N LYS A 367 5.88 -11.22 17.74
CA LYS A 367 6.16 -10.93 16.33
C LYS A 367 4.95 -10.50 15.50
N ARG A 368 3.74 -10.50 16.05
CA ARG A 368 2.50 -10.24 15.29
C ARG A 368 2.49 -8.88 14.58
N TRP A 369 3.18 -7.88 15.11
CA TRP A 369 3.30 -6.57 14.46
C TRP A 369 4.27 -6.56 13.25
N LEU A 370 5.08 -7.60 13.06
CA LEU A 370 5.95 -7.79 11.88
C LEU A 370 5.23 -8.42 10.69
N ILE A 371 4.04 -9.01 10.92
CA ILE A 371 3.27 -9.71 9.89
C ILE A 371 2.76 -8.75 8.81
N PRO A 372 2.10 -7.62 9.13
CA PRO A 372 1.62 -6.72 8.10
C PRO A 372 2.78 -5.90 7.54
N VAL A 373 2.90 -5.94 6.21
CA VAL A 373 3.93 -5.24 5.44
C VAL A 373 3.32 -4.36 4.38
N LEU A 374 4.07 -3.34 3.99
CA LEU A 374 3.70 -2.39 2.94
C LEU A 374 4.70 -2.55 1.80
N TYR A 375 4.18 -2.85 0.61
CA TYR A 375 4.87 -2.68 -0.66
C TYR A 375 4.34 -1.41 -1.32
N ALA A 376 5.24 -0.55 -1.77
CA ALA A 376 4.90 0.64 -2.52
C ALA A 376 5.77 0.79 -3.76
N ARG A 377 5.37 1.67 -4.69
CA ARG A 377 6.28 2.08 -5.76
C ARG A 377 7.37 2.99 -5.20
N THR A 378 8.51 3.00 -5.87
CA THR A 378 9.61 3.94 -5.54
C THR A 378 9.22 5.38 -5.88
N ASP A 379 8.44 5.57 -6.95
CA ASP A 379 7.88 6.86 -7.32
C ASP A 379 6.95 7.41 -6.20
N PRO A 380 7.08 8.70 -5.86
CA PRO A 380 6.18 9.31 -4.88
C PRO A 380 4.73 9.26 -5.39
N PHE A 381 3.83 8.86 -4.51
CA PHE A 381 2.39 8.98 -4.72
C PHE A 381 1.92 10.36 -4.21
N GLN A 382 1.40 11.19 -5.12
CA GLN A 382 0.92 12.53 -4.82
C GLN A 382 -0.58 12.61 -4.97
N ILE A 383 -1.25 13.13 -3.95
CA ILE A 383 -2.65 13.53 -4.04
C ILE A 383 -2.73 15.02 -4.24
N ILE A 384 -3.64 15.41 -5.14
CA ILE A 384 -4.04 16.79 -5.38
C ILE A 384 -5.51 16.91 -5.00
N ARG A 385 -5.82 17.60 -3.89
CA ARG A 385 -7.21 17.74 -3.43
C ARG A 385 -7.91 18.86 -4.19
N CYS A 386 -8.79 18.47 -5.09
CA CYS A 386 -9.55 19.37 -5.95
C CYS A 386 -10.82 19.89 -5.24
N LYS A 387 -11.30 21.06 -5.68
CA LYS A 387 -12.58 21.63 -5.30
C LYS A 387 -13.73 20.71 -5.73
N PRO A 388 -14.71 20.47 -4.85
CA PRO A 388 -15.88 19.65 -5.18
C PRO A 388 -16.79 20.32 -6.23
N ASP A 389 -16.80 21.65 -6.30
CA ASP A 389 -17.81 22.42 -7.06
C ASP A 389 -17.51 22.56 -8.57
N LEU A 390 -16.40 22.00 -9.04
CA LEU A 390 -16.12 22.01 -10.47
C LEU A 390 -16.98 20.94 -11.15
N ASP A 391 -17.95 21.39 -11.94
CA ASP A 391 -18.81 20.54 -12.76
C ASP A 391 -17.98 19.47 -13.52
N PRO A 392 -18.37 18.18 -13.52
CA PRO A 392 -17.63 17.14 -14.22
C PRO A 392 -17.34 17.45 -15.69
N ALA A 393 -18.26 18.08 -16.42
CA ALA A 393 -18.02 18.43 -17.83
C ALA A 393 -16.97 19.55 -17.94
N GLU A 394 -17.02 20.54 -17.06
CA GLU A 394 -15.98 21.57 -16.97
C GLU A 394 -14.61 20.99 -16.61
N ARG A 395 -14.57 20.01 -15.70
CA ARG A 395 -13.32 19.30 -15.37
C ARG A 395 -12.75 18.54 -16.56
N ILE A 396 -13.60 17.83 -17.32
CA ILE A 396 -13.20 17.15 -18.55
C ILE A 396 -12.66 18.17 -19.56
N ARG A 397 -13.35 19.31 -19.72
CA ARG A 397 -12.93 20.41 -20.59
C ARG A 397 -11.55 20.95 -20.21
N LEU A 398 -11.33 21.25 -18.93
CA LEU A 398 -10.05 21.77 -18.43
C LEU A 398 -8.92 20.75 -18.57
N ARG A 399 -9.18 19.45 -18.35
CA ARG A 399 -8.18 18.39 -18.59
C ARG A 399 -7.81 18.27 -20.07
N ALA A 400 -8.80 18.27 -20.95
CA ALA A 400 -8.58 18.25 -22.40
C ALA A 400 -7.79 19.49 -22.85
N LEU A 401 -8.12 20.67 -22.32
CA LEU A 401 -7.40 21.92 -22.59
C LEU A 401 -5.95 21.86 -22.10
N ARG A 402 -5.71 21.28 -20.92
CA ARG A 402 -4.36 21.07 -20.37
C ARG A 402 -3.52 20.15 -21.24
N GLU A 403 -4.07 19.01 -21.65
CA GLU A 403 -3.38 18.06 -22.55
C GLU A 403 -3.04 18.69 -23.90
N GLU A 404 -3.97 19.46 -24.45
CA GLU A 404 -3.76 20.20 -25.69
C GLU A 404 -2.66 21.25 -25.54
N LEU A 405 -2.61 21.99 -24.43
CA LEU A 405 -1.52 22.94 -24.16
C LEU A 405 -0.16 22.26 -23.99
N ILE A 406 -0.09 21.07 -23.39
CA ILE A 406 1.15 20.29 -23.31
C ILE A 406 1.61 19.91 -24.72
N LYS A 407 0.70 19.41 -25.57
CA LYS A 407 1.03 19.08 -26.97
C LYS A 407 1.52 20.32 -27.74
N GLN A 408 0.85 21.45 -27.57
CA GLN A 408 1.23 22.72 -28.20
C GLN A 408 2.60 23.20 -27.71
N ARG A 409 2.87 23.12 -26.41
CA ARG A 409 4.19 23.41 -25.83
C ARG A 409 5.27 22.57 -26.49
N ASP A 410 5.09 21.25 -26.48
CA ASP A 410 6.11 20.31 -26.97
C ASP A 410 6.38 20.51 -28.48
N ALA A 411 5.33 20.73 -29.27
CA ALA A 411 5.47 21.07 -30.70
C ALA A 411 6.15 22.42 -30.93
N THR A 412 5.84 23.44 -30.11
CA THR A 412 6.47 24.76 -30.19
C THR A 412 7.95 24.68 -29.85
N LEU A 413 8.33 23.97 -28.76
CA LEU A 413 9.73 23.83 -28.33
C LEU A 413 10.62 23.07 -29.33
N GLN A 414 10.01 22.30 -30.24
CA GLN A 414 10.73 21.65 -31.34
C GLN A 414 11.07 22.61 -32.49
N THR A 415 10.30 23.67 -32.69
CA THR A 415 10.41 24.56 -33.86
C THR A 415 11.07 25.90 -33.56
N VAL A 416 11.10 26.31 -32.29
CA VAL A 416 11.63 27.62 -31.88
C VAL A 416 13.14 27.62 -31.63
N PRO A 417 13.84 28.73 -31.93
CA PRO A 417 15.26 28.91 -31.64
C PRO A 417 15.63 28.63 -30.18
N ALA A 418 16.84 28.10 -29.95
CA ALA A 418 17.29 27.67 -28.62
C ALA A 418 17.30 28.80 -27.59
N ASP A 419 17.60 30.03 -28.01
CA ASP A 419 17.62 31.25 -27.18
C ASP A 419 16.21 31.70 -26.72
N LEU A 420 15.14 31.22 -27.35
CA LEU A 420 13.76 31.54 -26.99
C LEU A 420 13.05 30.42 -26.21
N LYS A 421 13.63 29.21 -26.11
CA LYS A 421 12.97 28.05 -25.49
C LYS A 421 12.57 28.31 -24.04
N GLU A 422 13.49 28.86 -23.23
CA GLU A 422 13.21 29.13 -21.81
C GLU A 422 12.07 30.13 -21.62
N GLN A 423 12.00 31.18 -22.46
CA GLN A 423 10.94 32.17 -22.38
C GLN A 423 9.58 31.57 -22.74
N ILE A 424 9.55 30.71 -23.76
CA ILE A 424 8.34 30.02 -24.21
C ILE A 424 7.88 28.99 -23.16
N GLU A 425 8.82 28.23 -22.57
CA GLU A 425 8.53 27.32 -21.46
C GLU A 425 7.83 28.04 -20.32
N LYS A 426 8.36 29.18 -19.86
CA LYS A 426 7.74 29.99 -18.79
C LYS A 426 6.31 30.44 -19.13
N VAL A 427 6.04 30.80 -20.38
CA VAL A 427 4.68 31.18 -20.81
C VAL A 427 3.72 30.01 -20.74
N PHE A 428 4.13 28.82 -21.18
CA PHE A 428 3.31 27.62 -21.07
C PHE A 428 3.13 27.18 -19.61
N GLU A 429 4.17 27.27 -18.78
CA GLU A 429 4.09 26.97 -17.35
C GLU A 429 3.07 27.86 -16.63
N LEU A 430 3.02 29.16 -16.94
CA LEU A 430 2.01 30.08 -16.40
C LEU A 430 0.58 29.66 -16.79
N LYS A 431 0.33 29.39 -18.07
CA LYS A 431 -1.00 28.97 -18.56
C LYS A 431 -1.42 27.61 -18.00
N LEU A 432 -0.48 26.67 -17.90
CA LEU A 432 -0.72 25.38 -17.27
C LEU A 432 -1.03 25.57 -15.79
N GLY A 433 -0.32 26.48 -15.10
CA GLY A 433 -0.60 26.88 -13.73
C GLY A 433 -1.99 27.46 -13.52
N GLU A 434 -2.49 28.29 -14.45
CA GLU A 434 -3.85 28.84 -14.41
C GLU A 434 -4.95 27.77 -14.57
N ILE A 435 -4.74 26.81 -15.47
CA ILE A 435 -5.66 25.68 -15.65
C ILE A 435 -5.60 24.75 -14.45
N ASP A 436 -4.39 24.47 -13.95
CA ASP A 436 -4.20 23.67 -12.75
C ASP A 436 -4.89 24.34 -11.55
N ALA A 437 -4.77 25.66 -11.38
CA ALA A 437 -5.47 26.40 -10.31
C ALA A 437 -7.02 26.37 -10.41
N GLN A 438 -7.56 26.11 -11.62
CA GLN A 438 -9.01 25.90 -11.82
C GLN A 438 -9.41 24.44 -11.61
N LEU A 439 -8.54 23.49 -11.96
CA LEU A 439 -8.74 22.06 -11.72
C LEU A 439 -8.66 21.70 -10.24
N ILE A 440 -7.85 22.43 -9.47
CA ILE A 440 -7.70 22.26 -8.03
C ILE A 440 -8.62 23.20 -7.26
#